data_AF-A0A7W1BWP7-F1
#
_entry.id   AF-A0A7W1BWP7-F1
#
_cell.length_a   1.000
_cell.length_b   1.000
_cell.length_c   1.000
_cell.angle_alpha   90.00
_cell.angle_beta   90.00
_cell.angle_gamma   90.00
#
_symmetry.space_group_name_H-M   'P 1'
#
loop_
_entity.id
_entity.type
_entity.pdbx_description
1 polymer ?
#
loop_
_entity_poly.entity_id
_entity_poly.type
_entity_poly.pdbx_seq_one_letter_code
_entity_poly.pdbx_strand_id
1 'polypeptide(L)'
;MNKRSILLTGATGYVGGRLLKVLEAQGHTLNCIARTPAYLRSRVAPTTRVFSADVLDKESLRAGLAGMDTAYYLIHSLGESKGFEEQEKVGAQNFAVVAKESGVKRIIYLGGMGNEGEELSPHLRSRHEVGRILRDSGVPTLEFRASIVLGSGSLSFEMIRALTEHLPIMIMPRWVSVLAQPIGIQDLIGYLVQALDIAIEASEVVEIGGADQLSYRQLMKEYARLRNLKRVMIPVPVLTPRLSSLWLGLVTPLYARVGRKLIESIKHPTIVTSNRAHELFALRPCGAAEAMRAALENEDRKFAETRWSDSLSASGTPRSYGGYQFCNRMIDYREKHVEATPQLTFQVIESIGGNKGWFGYDFLWRWRGILDLLVGGVGMRRGRPTHRSLRPGDALDFWRVEEVERPHKLRLLAEMKLPGRAWLEFVVQPQTNGSVIQQTAIYDPIGLSGRIYWYCVYPLHALIFQDMIDSIASRVMRQPEARPTATEPGAVATRFKPGSIHGRN
;
A
#
# COMPACT_ATOMS: atom_id res chain seq x y z
N MET A 1 -26.82 6.22 -18.01
CA MET A 1 -26.38 6.93 -16.79
C MET A 1 -26.12 8.38 -17.14
N ASN A 2 -26.62 9.32 -16.34
CA ASN A 2 -26.30 10.73 -16.52
C ASN A 2 -24.83 10.97 -16.14
N LYS A 3 -24.05 11.56 -17.03
CA LYS A 3 -22.68 11.97 -16.73
C LYS A 3 -22.72 13.04 -15.64
N ARG A 4 -21.74 13.01 -14.74
CA ARG A 4 -21.65 13.87 -13.57
C ARG A 4 -20.24 14.40 -13.43
N SER A 5 -20.10 15.58 -12.85
CA SER A 5 -18.83 16.15 -12.44
C SER A 5 -18.56 15.78 -10.99
N ILE A 6 -17.54 14.95 -10.76
CA ILE A 6 -17.27 14.32 -9.48
C ILE A 6 -15.86 14.69 -9.00
N LEU A 7 -15.76 15.17 -7.76
CA LEU A 7 -14.52 15.19 -7.02
C LEU A 7 -14.37 13.91 -6.20
N LEU A 8 -13.20 13.29 -6.27
CA LEU A 8 -12.82 12.16 -5.43
C LEU A 8 -11.63 12.52 -4.53
N THR A 9 -11.86 12.56 -3.22
CA THR A 9 -10.78 12.55 -2.24
C THR A 9 -10.41 11.11 -1.88
N GLY A 10 -9.19 10.87 -1.38
CA GLY A 10 -8.76 9.53 -0.98
C GLY A 10 -8.59 8.55 -2.16
N ALA A 11 -8.43 9.04 -3.39
CA ALA A 11 -8.23 8.23 -4.60
C ALA A 11 -6.97 7.34 -4.55
N THR A 12 -5.99 7.69 -3.72
CA THR A 12 -4.80 6.86 -3.44
C THR A 12 -5.06 5.72 -2.46
N GLY A 13 -6.21 5.75 -1.75
CA GLY A 13 -6.58 4.79 -0.72
C GLY A 13 -7.29 3.54 -1.26
N TYR A 14 -7.52 2.57 -0.37
CA TYR A 14 -8.07 1.26 -0.71
C TYR A 14 -9.44 1.32 -1.41
N VAL A 15 -10.39 2.04 -0.82
CA VAL A 15 -11.75 2.18 -1.36
C VAL A 15 -11.77 3.18 -2.51
N GLY A 16 -11.15 4.36 -2.32
CA GLY A 16 -11.14 5.42 -3.33
C GLY A 16 -10.52 4.99 -4.66
N GLY A 17 -9.39 4.28 -4.64
CA GLY A 17 -8.76 3.81 -5.88
C GLY A 17 -9.61 2.80 -6.67
N ARG A 18 -10.44 2.00 -5.98
CA ARG A 18 -11.39 1.08 -6.63
C ARG A 18 -12.60 1.81 -7.18
N LEU A 19 -13.13 2.75 -6.40
CA LEU A 19 -14.24 3.60 -6.82
C LEU A 19 -13.86 4.39 -8.08
N LEU A 20 -12.64 4.95 -8.11
CA LEU A 20 -12.13 5.71 -9.24
C LEU A 20 -12.24 4.94 -10.56
N LYS A 21 -11.74 3.70 -10.60
CA LYS A 21 -11.78 2.86 -11.81
C LYS A 21 -13.21 2.65 -12.31
N VAL A 22 -14.17 2.45 -11.39
CA VAL A 22 -15.58 2.25 -11.76
C VAL A 22 -16.18 3.55 -12.30
N LEU A 23 -15.90 4.69 -11.65
CA LEU A 23 -16.38 6.00 -12.11
C LEU A 23 -15.77 6.39 -13.47
N GLU A 24 -14.49 6.08 -13.71
CA GLU A 24 -13.82 6.29 -15.00
C GLU A 24 -14.45 5.44 -16.10
N ALA A 25 -14.71 4.15 -15.82
CA ALA A 25 -15.37 3.25 -16.77
C ALA A 25 -16.80 3.70 -17.13
N GLN A 26 -17.47 4.43 -16.23
CA GLN A 26 -18.80 5.01 -16.46
C GLN A 26 -18.75 6.35 -17.22
N GLY A 27 -17.56 6.89 -17.50
CA GLY A 27 -17.37 8.10 -18.29
C GLY A 27 -17.78 9.40 -17.58
N HIS A 28 -17.71 9.43 -16.25
CA HIS A 28 -17.90 10.65 -15.46
C HIS A 28 -16.74 11.63 -15.64
N THR A 29 -17.00 12.91 -15.44
CA THR A 29 -15.95 13.94 -15.38
C THR A 29 -15.34 13.91 -13.99
N LEU A 30 -14.05 13.57 -13.88
CA LEU A 30 -13.41 13.29 -12.60
C LEU A 30 -12.28 14.27 -12.29
N ASN A 31 -12.39 14.87 -11.10
CA ASN A 31 -11.29 15.54 -10.42
C ASN A 31 -10.87 14.66 -9.24
N CYS A 32 -9.57 14.46 -9.05
CA CYS A 32 -9.00 13.84 -7.87
C CYS A 32 -8.12 14.84 -7.14
N ILE A 33 -8.21 14.88 -5.81
CA ILE A 33 -7.24 15.61 -4.99
C ILE A 33 -6.35 14.64 -4.21
N ALA A 34 -5.05 14.93 -4.22
CA ALA A 34 -4.06 14.15 -3.47
C ALA A 34 -2.93 15.08 -2.98
N ARG A 35 -2.37 14.79 -1.81
CA ARG A 35 -1.19 15.51 -1.28
C ARG A 35 0.03 15.39 -2.20
N THR A 36 0.15 14.26 -2.89
CA THR A 36 1.26 14.00 -3.82
C THR A 36 0.69 13.47 -5.14
N PRO A 37 0.29 14.36 -6.07
CA PRO A 37 -0.34 14.00 -7.34
C PRO A 37 0.46 13.02 -8.21
N ALA A 38 1.78 13.06 -8.12
CA ALA A 38 2.67 12.20 -8.90
C ALA A 38 2.35 10.70 -8.75
N TYR A 39 1.93 10.27 -7.55
CA TYR A 39 1.56 8.87 -7.29
C TYR A 39 0.24 8.44 -7.95
N LEU A 40 -0.64 9.40 -8.27
CA LEU A 40 -1.94 9.13 -8.84
C LEU A 40 -1.94 9.30 -10.36
N ARG A 41 -1.17 10.25 -10.91
CA ARG A 41 -1.16 10.58 -12.35
C ARG A 41 -0.90 9.39 -13.28
N SER A 42 -0.09 8.41 -12.88
CA SER A 42 0.18 7.21 -13.68
C SER A 42 -0.91 6.13 -13.60
N ARG A 43 -1.90 6.30 -12.71
CA ARG A 43 -2.93 5.30 -12.39
C ARG A 43 -4.34 5.71 -12.79
N VAL A 44 -4.50 6.91 -13.35
CA VAL A 44 -5.79 7.46 -13.76
C VAL A 44 -5.91 7.52 -15.27
N ALA A 45 -7.15 7.55 -15.77
CA ALA A 45 -7.43 7.80 -17.16
C ALA A 45 -6.88 9.18 -17.59
N PRO A 46 -6.46 9.36 -18.86
CA PRO A 46 -6.01 10.67 -19.37
C PRO A 46 -7.04 11.79 -19.22
N THR A 47 -8.33 11.43 -19.11
CA THR A 47 -9.46 12.34 -18.91
C THR A 47 -9.65 12.78 -17.46
N THR A 48 -9.00 12.11 -16.50
CA THR A 48 -9.11 12.41 -15.07
C THR A 48 -8.09 13.48 -14.67
N ARG A 49 -8.58 14.58 -14.09
CA ARG A 49 -7.72 15.68 -13.62
C ARG A 49 -7.26 15.42 -12.20
N VAL A 50 -5.96 15.59 -11.94
CA VAL A 50 -5.38 15.37 -10.60
C VAL A 50 -4.77 16.67 -10.07
N PHE A 51 -5.23 17.09 -8.90
CA PHE A 51 -4.84 18.32 -8.23
C PHE A 51 -4.00 18.02 -6.98
N SER A 52 -2.99 18.86 -6.73
CA SER A 52 -2.25 18.85 -5.46
C SER A 52 -3.05 19.62 -4.44
N ALA A 53 -3.50 18.96 -3.37
CA ALA A 53 -4.20 19.63 -2.28
C ALA A 53 -3.98 18.90 -0.95
N ASP A 54 -3.97 19.68 0.12
CA ASP A 54 -4.01 19.20 1.49
C ASP A 54 -5.32 19.66 2.13
N VAL A 55 -6.06 18.75 2.78
CA VAL A 55 -7.31 19.13 3.46
C VAL A 55 -7.10 20.07 4.64
N LEU A 56 -5.88 20.13 5.18
CA LEU A 56 -5.53 21.09 6.21
C LEU A 56 -5.27 22.49 5.65
N ASP A 57 -5.05 22.62 4.33
CA ASP A 57 -4.93 23.89 3.62
C ASP A 57 -6.21 24.15 2.82
N LYS A 58 -7.10 24.97 3.40
CA LYS A 58 -8.43 25.31 2.83
C LYS A 58 -8.32 25.80 1.38
N GLU A 59 -7.35 26.65 1.06
CA GLU A 59 -7.27 27.28 -0.26
C GLU A 59 -6.83 26.29 -1.34
N SER A 60 -6.01 25.30 -1.00
CA SER A 60 -5.59 24.24 -1.93
C SER A 60 -6.75 23.38 -2.46
N LEU A 61 -7.87 23.32 -1.74
CA LEU A 61 -9.04 22.51 -2.11
C LEU A 61 -9.87 23.13 -3.24
N ARG A 62 -9.82 24.45 -3.42
CA ARG A 62 -10.70 25.19 -4.34
C ARG A 62 -10.58 24.71 -5.79
N ALA A 63 -9.35 24.53 -6.27
CA ALA A 63 -9.10 24.13 -7.65
C ALA A 63 -9.70 22.76 -7.99
N GLY A 64 -9.69 21.82 -7.03
CA GLY A 64 -10.28 20.49 -7.22
C GLY A 64 -11.81 20.51 -7.19
N LEU A 65 -12.39 21.32 -6.31
CA LEU A 65 -13.85 21.42 -6.10
C LEU A 65 -14.57 22.27 -7.16
N ALA A 66 -13.85 23.16 -7.86
CA ALA A 66 -14.42 24.06 -8.85
C ALA A 66 -15.19 23.32 -9.96
N GLY A 67 -16.49 23.65 -10.10
CA GLY A 67 -17.37 23.11 -11.13
C GLY A 67 -17.81 21.65 -10.91
N MET A 68 -17.59 21.10 -9.72
CA MET A 68 -17.98 19.73 -9.37
C MET A 68 -19.38 19.70 -8.73
N ASP A 69 -20.22 18.75 -9.15
CA ASP A 69 -21.58 18.59 -8.61
C ASP A 69 -21.60 17.69 -7.38
N THR A 70 -20.77 16.65 -7.36
CA THR A 70 -20.71 15.65 -6.28
C THR A 70 -19.29 15.51 -5.79
N ALA A 71 -19.11 15.36 -4.47
CA ALA A 71 -17.80 15.17 -3.88
C ALA A 71 -17.78 13.97 -2.93
N TYR A 72 -16.90 13.01 -3.20
CA TYR A 72 -16.64 11.89 -2.30
C TYR A 72 -15.57 12.28 -1.28
N TYR A 73 -15.90 12.22 0.00
CA TYR A 73 -14.95 12.38 1.08
C TYR A 73 -14.50 11.00 1.61
N LEU A 74 -13.35 10.51 1.16
CA LEU A 74 -12.79 9.20 1.54
C LEU A 74 -11.41 9.30 2.21
N ILE A 75 -11.05 10.50 2.68
CA ILE A 75 -9.82 10.71 3.44
C ILE A 75 -10.03 10.16 4.85
N HIS A 76 -9.07 9.34 5.29
CA HIS A 76 -9.07 8.80 6.62
C HIS A 76 -7.67 8.32 7.04
N SER A 77 -7.24 8.68 8.26
CA SER A 77 -5.92 8.36 8.80
C SER A 77 -5.98 7.29 9.90
N LEU A 78 -5.77 6.03 9.53
CA LEU A 78 -5.63 4.92 10.50
C LEU A 78 -4.26 4.87 11.19
N GLY A 79 -3.24 5.53 10.62
CA GLY A 79 -1.82 5.37 10.99
C GLY A 79 -1.15 6.55 11.72
N GLU A 80 -1.81 7.70 11.86
CA GLU A 80 -1.18 8.91 12.40
C GLU A 80 -1.12 8.94 13.94
N SER A 81 -0.09 9.62 14.45
CA SER A 81 0.26 9.82 15.86
C SER A 81 -0.74 10.72 16.60
N LYS A 82 -0.43 11.10 17.86
CA LYS A 82 -1.25 11.99 18.70
C LYS A 82 -1.81 13.17 17.89
N GLY A 83 -3.11 13.45 18.01
CA GLY A 83 -3.77 14.60 17.36
C GLY A 83 -4.54 14.31 16.06
N PHE A 84 -4.64 13.05 15.62
CA PHE A 84 -5.37 12.71 14.39
C PHE A 84 -6.85 13.16 14.42
N GLU A 85 -7.52 13.08 15.58
CA GLU A 85 -8.94 13.46 15.71
C GLU A 85 -9.15 14.94 15.34
N GLU A 86 -8.23 15.81 15.76
CA GLU A 86 -8.29 17.24 15.45
C GLU A 86 -7.93 17.51 13.99
N GLN A 87 -6.97 16.79 13.42
CA GLN A 87 -6.63 16.92 12.00
C GLN A 87 -7.77 16.46 11.07
N GLU A 88 -8.43 15.34 11.38
CA GLU A 88 -9.60 14.87 10.63
C GLU A 88 -10.76 15.86 10.74
N LYS A 89 -10.99 16.41 11.94
CA LYS A 89 -11.98 17.47 12.17
C LYS A 89 -11.70 18.72 11.34
N VAL A 90 -10.49 19.28 11.43
CA VAL A 90 -10.09 20.47 10.66
C VAL A 90 -10.20 20.21 9.15
N GLY A 91 -9.72 19.05 8.69
CA GLY A 91 -9.81 18.65 7.29
C GLY A 91 -11.26 18.55 6.79
N ALA A 92 -12.16 18.01 7.60
CA ALA A 92 -13.59 17.92 7.28
C ALA A 92 -14.24 19.30 7.25
N GLN A 93 -13.90 20.19 8.19
CA GLN A 93 -14.42 21.57 8.25
C GLN A 93 -13.99 22.37 7.02
N ASN A 94 -12.70 22.34 6.69
CA ASN A 94 -12.17 23.01 5.50
C ASN A 94 -12.87 22.51 4.23
N PHE A 95 -13.00 21.19 4.09
CA PHE A 95 -13.68 20.59 2.94
C PHE A 95 -15.15 20.96 2.86
N ALA A 96 -15.89 20.88 3.97
CA ALA A 96 -17.30 21.26 4.05
C ALA A 96 -17.52 22.70 3.58
N VAL A 97 -16.70 23.64 4.07
CA VAL A 97 -16.79 25.05 3.71
C VAL A 97 -16.49 25.25 2.23
N VAL A 98 -15.39 24.70 1.72
CA VAL A 98 -15.00 24.90 0.31
C VAL A 98 -15.98 24.20 -0.64
N ALA A 99 -16.53 23.04 -0.27
CA ALA A 99 -17.53 22.33 -1.05
C ALA A 99 -18.80 23.18 -1.21
N LYS A 100 -19.27 23.79 -0.12
CA LYS A 100 -20.41 24.72 -0.14
C LYS A 100 -20.11 25.95 -1.00
N GLU A 101 -18.97 26.61 -0.76
CA GLU A 101 -18.54 27.80 -1.52
C GLU A 101 -18.38 27.51 -3.02
N SER A 102 -18.00 26.29 -3.39
CA SER A 102 -17.83 25.86 -4.79
C SER A 102 -19.13 25.39 -5.46
N GLY A 103 -20.25 25.40 -4.75
CA GLY A 103 -21.56 25.00 -5.26
C GLY A 103 -21.74 23.48 -5.44
N VAL A 104 -20.98 22.66 -4.68
CA VAL A 104 -21.19 21.21 -4.66
C VAL A 104 -22.61 20.92 -4.16
N LYS A 105 -23.33 20.09 -4.90
CA LYS A 105 -24.73 19.75 -4.62
C LYS A 105 -24.88 18.55 -3.69
N ARG A 106 -23.84 17.73 -3.60
CA ARG A 106 -23.84 16.52 -2.77
C ARG A 106 -22.47 16.14 -2.26
N ILE A 107 -22.41 15.71 -1.01
CA ILE A 107 -21.26 15.02 -0.43
C ILE A 107 -21.62 13.56 -0.18
N ILE A 108 -20.72 12.64 -0.53
CA ILE A 108 -20.82 11.22 -0.17
C ILE A 108 -19.65 10.90 0.75
N TYR A 109 -19.93 10.51 1.99
CA TYR A 109 -18.94 10.21 2.99
C TYR A 109 -18.99 8.72 3.35
N LEU A 110 -17.85 8.05 3.36
CA LEU A 110 -17.73 6.71 3.93
C LEU A 110 -17.16 6.85 5.35
N GLY A 111 -18.01 6.72 6.35
CA GLY A 111 -17.74 6.72 7.79
C GLY A 111 -17.52 5.32 8.39
N GLY A 112 -17.57 5.23 9.72
CA GLY A 112 -17.38 3.98 10.47
C GLY A 112 -18.65 3.61 11.25
N MET A 113 -19.01 2.32 11.26
CA MET A 113 -20.14 1.83 12.03
C MET A 113 -19.88 1.91 13.54
N GLY A 114 -20.87 2.35 14.29
CA GLY A 114 -20.84 2.49 15.74
C GLY A 114 -22.18 3.05 16.24
N ASN A 115 -22.57 2.69 17.46
CA ASN A 115 -23.80 3.15 18.07
C ASN A 115 -23.55 4.44 18.87
N GLU A 116 -24.38 5.46 18.68
CA GLU A 116 -24.25 6.76 19.35
C GLU A 116 -24.55 6.68 20.86
N GLY A 117 -25.26 5.63 21.30
CA GLY A 117 -25.55 5.38 22.72
C GLY A 117 -24.43 4.69 23.51
N GLU A 118 -23.31 4.34 22.88
CA GLU A 118 -22.19 3.65 23.52
C GLU A 118 -20.92 4.51 23.59
N GLU A 119 -20.02 4.18 24.52
CA GLU A 119 -18.70 4.82 24.59
C GLU A 119 -17.84 4.40 23.38
N LEU A 120 -17.89 5.17 22.29
CA LEU A 120 -17.12 4.91 21.10
C LEU A 120 -15.60 5.06 21.33
N SER A 121 -14.85 4.16 20.71
CA SER A 121 -13.39 4.32 20.57
C SER A 121 -13.03 5.68 19.96
N PRO A 122 -11.86 6.27 20.27
CA PRO A 122 -11.44 7.56 19.71
C PRO A 122 -11.51 7.59 18.17
N HIS A 123 -11.17 6.47 17.55
CA HIS A 123 -11.26 6.27 16.11
C HIS A 123 -12.70 6.41 15.56
N LEU A 124 -13.67 5.67 16.13
CA LEU A 124 -15.07 5.74 15.68
C LEU A 124 -15.69 7.10 16.01
N ARG A 125 -15.33 7.69 17.15
CA ARG A 125 -15.78 9.03 17.55
C ARG A 125 -15.36 10.09 16.55
N SER A 126 -14.09 10.09 16.13
CA SER A 126 -13.61 11.01 15.10
C SER A 126 -14.31 10.80 13.76
N ARG A 127 -14.58 9.54 13.38
CA ARG A 127 -15.33 9.22 12.14
C ARG A 127 -16.76 9.75 12.17
N HIS A 128 -17.44 9.67 13.30
CA HIS A 128 -18.78 10.22 13.51
C HIS A 128 -18.77 11.74 13.52
N GLU A 129 -17.77 12.36 14.14
CA GLU A 129 -17.61 13.81 14.18
C GLU A 129 -17.37 14.39 12.77
N VAL A 130 -16.49 13.77 11.96
CA VAL A 130 -16.32 14.13 10.54
C VAL A 130 -17.65 14.03 9.80
N GLY A 131 -18.39 12.94 10.01
CA GLY A 131 -19.70 12.75 9.42
C GLY A 131 -20.67 13.88 9.76
N ARG A 132 -20.76 14.23 11.05
CA ARG A 132 -21.58 15.34 11.53
C ARG A 132 -21.19 16.67 10.89
N ILE A 133 -19.90 17.00 10.83
CA ILE A 133 -19.39 18.23 10.21
C ILE A 133 -19.79 18.32 8.74
N LEU A 134 -19.69 17.22 7.98
CA LEU A 134 -20.07 17.20 6.58
C LEU A 134 -21.60 17.35 6.42
N ARG A 135 -22.41 16.68 7.26
CA ARG A 135 -23.87 16.81 7.24
C ARG A 135 -24.35 18.22 7.61
N ASP A 136 -23.67 18.88 8.55
CA ASP A 136 -23.97 20.23 9.03
C ASP A 136 -23.45 21.34 8.09
N SER A 137 -22.75 20.97 7.00
CA SER A 137 -22.17 21.92 6.04
C SER A 137 -23.22 22.76 5.28
N GLY A 138 -24.47 22.28 5.22
CA GLY A 138 -25.51 22.81 4.35
C GLY A 138 -25.44 22.29 2.91
N VAL A 139 -24.54 21.35 2.61
CA VAL A 139 -24.58 20.54 1.38
C VAL A 139 -25.22 19.19 1.73
N PRO A 140 -26.27 18.74 1.02
CA PRO A 140 -26.87 17.43 1.23
C PRO A 140 -25.81 16.31 1.24
N THR A 141 -25.70 15.63 2.38
CA THR A 141 -24.64 14.64 2.60
C THR A 141 -25.23 13.27 2.84
N LEU A 142 -24.82 12.29 2.03
CA LEU A 142 -25.09 10.88 2.29
C LEU A 142 -23.88 10.28 3.01
N GLU A 143 -24.05 9.94 4.28
CA GLU A 143 -23.04 9.23 5.06
C GLU A 143 -23.31 7.74 5.08
N PHE A 144 -22.36 6.96 4.62
CA PHE A 144 -22.34 5.52 4.83
C PHE A 144 -21.60 5.16 6.10
N ARG A 145 -22.27 4.47 7.02
CA ARG A 145 -21.62 3.82 8.18
C ARG A 145 -21.45 2.35 7.85
N ALA A 146 -20.23 1.97 7.47
CA ALA A 146 -19.92 0.60 7.07
C ALA A 146 -19.28 -0.22 8.20
N SER A 147 -19.62 -1.50 8.26
CA SER A 147 -18.89 -2.50 9.06
C SER A 147 -17.53 -2.81 8.42
N ILE A 148 -16.83 -3.83 8.92
CA ILE A 148 -15.54 -4.24 8.38
C ILE A 148 -15.64 -4.62 6.89
N VAL A 149 -14.66 -4.20 6.10
CA VAL A 149 -14.64 -4.45 4.66
C VAL A 149 -13.83 -5.71 4.35
N LEU A 150 -14.44 -6.69 3.68
CA LEU A 150 -13.80 -7.91 3.20
C LEU A 150 -13.34 -7.74 1.76
N GLY A 151 -12.03 -7.83 1.54
CA GLY A 151 -11.43 -7.70 0.23
C GLY A 151 -9.90 -7.77 0.32
N SER A 152 -9.25 -8.36 -0.70
CA SER A 152 -7.79 -8.38 -0.77
C SER A 152 -7.25 -6.96 -0.70
N GLY A 153 -6.30 -6.72 0.21
CA GLY A 153 -5.71 -5.41 0.52
C GLY A 153 -6.46 -4.57 1.57
N SER A 154 -7.65 -4.99 2.02
CA SER A 154 -8.37 -4.32 3.12
C SER A 154 -7.69 -4.63 4.45
N LEU A 155 -7.40 -3.63 5.28
CA LEU A 155 -6.73 -3.81 6.57
C LEU A 155 -7.42 -4.86 7.47
N SER A 156 -8.75 -4.84 7.54
CA SER A 156 -9.52 -5.79 8.36
C SER A 156 -9.44 -7.23 7.83
N PHE A 157 -9.52 -7.39 6.50
CA PHE A 157 -9.38 -8.70 5.87
C PHE A 157 -7.96 -9.24 5.98
N GLU A 158 -6.95 -8.40 5.75
CA GLU A 158 -5.54 -8.75 5.92
C GLU A 158 -5.23 -9.14 7.38
N MET A 159 -5.88 -8.51 8.35
CA MET A 159 -5.77 -8.89 9.76
C MET A 159 -6.34 -10.28 10.03
N ILE A 160 -7.56 -10.56 9.55
CA ILE A 160 -8.20 -11.89 9.66
C ILE A 160 -7.31 -12.95 9.00
N ARG A 161 -6.81 -12.67 7.79
CA ARG A 161 -5.88 -13.52 7.06
C ARG A 161 -4.61 -13.78 7.86
N ALA A 162 -3.91 -12.73 8.28
CA ALA A 162 -2.63 -12.86 8.96
C ALA A 162 -2.79 -13.65 10.28
N LEU A 163 -3.78 -13.31 11.10
CA LEU A 163 -4.06 -14.06 12.33
C LEU A 163 -4.33 -15.53 12.04
N THR A 164 -5.21 -15.81 11.08
CA THR A 164 -5.63 -17.18 10.77
C THR A 164 -4.55 -17.98 10.07
N GLU A 165 -3.71 -17.38 9.23
CA GLU A 165 -2.61 -18.09 8.57
C GLU A 165 -1.49 -18.39 9.56
N HIS A 166 -1.10 -17.44 10.41
CA HIS A 166 0.12 -17.55 11.21
C HIS A 166 -0.04 -18.26 12.56
N LEU A 167 -1.27 -18.37 13.09
CA LEU A 167 -1.49 -18.86 14.45
C LEU A 167 -2.29 -20.17 14.46
N PRO A 168 -1.64 -21.35 14.53
CA PRO A 168 -2.34 -22.62 14.58
C PRO A 168 -3.15 -22.79 15.88
N ILE A 169 -2.68 -22.17 16.96
CA ILE A 169 -3.37 -22.07 18.25
C ILE A 169 -3.66 -20.59 18.51
N MET A 170 -4.93 -20.26 18.70
CA MET A 170 -5.40 -18.89 18.85
C MET A 170 -6.04 -18.72 20.23
N ILE A 171 -5.45 -17.87 21.07
CA ILE A 171 -6.03 -17.45 22.35
C ILE A 171 -7.03 -16.34 22.05
N MET A 172 -8.32 -16.59 22.31
CA MET A 172 -9.42 -15.73 21.90
C MET A 172 -10.02 -14.99 23.10
N PRO A 173 -9.71 -13.70 23.29
CA PRO A 173 -10.33 -12.91 24.33
C PRO A 173 -11.82 -12.70 24.05
N ARG A 174 -12.60 -12.29 25.07
CA ARG A 174 -14.05 -12.06 24.94
C ARG A 174 -14.48 -11.22 23.74
N TRP A 175 -13.73 -10.17 23.40
CA TRP A 175 -14.05 -9.26 22.28
C TRP A 175 -14.13 -9.99 20.93
N VAL A 176 -13.50 -11.15 20.76
CA VAL A 176 -13.57 -11.93 19.51
C VAL A 176 -14.99 -12.47 19.26
N SER A 177 -15.83 -12.50 20.29
CA SER A 177 -17.24 -12.90 20.21
C SER A 177 -18.17 -11.74 19.83
N VAL A 178 -17.67 -10.51 19.76
CA VAL A 178 -18.45 -9.35 19.32
C VAL A 178 -18.85 -9.52 17.85
N LEU A 179 -20.12 -9.21 17.55
CA LEU A 179 -20.68 -9.35 16.21
C LEU A 179 -20.29 -8.18 15.31
N ALA A 180 -20.00 -8.53 14.06
CA ALA A 180 -19.84 -7.60 12.94
C ALA A 180 -20.73 -8.07 11.78
N GLN A 181 -21.12 -7.15 10.92
CA GLN A 181 -21.86 -7.45 9.68
C GLN A 181 -20.99 -7.12 8.45
N PRO A 182 -19.90 -7.90 8.23
CA PRO A 182 -18.87 -7.59 7.25
C PRO A 182 -19.43 -7.39 5.85
N ILE A 183 -18.94 -6.39 5.13
CA ILE A 183 -19.35 -6.11 3.75
C ILE A 183 -18.25 -6.44 2.75
N GLY A 184 -18.60 -7.07 1.62
CA GLY A 184 -17.66 -7.27 0.51
C GLY A 184 -17.26 -5.95 -0.14
N ILE A 185 -16.00 -5.81 -0.55
CA ILE A 185 -15.53 -4.58 -1.20
C ILE A 185 -16.31 -4.26 -2.49
N GLN A 186 -16.72 -5.26 -3.27
CA GLN A 186 -17.53 -5.03 -4.46
C GLN A 186 -18.90 -4.43 -4.12
N ASP A 187 -19.56 -4.95 -3.09
CA ASP A 187 -20.86 -4.44 -2.63
C ASP A 187 -20.74 -3.01 -2.09
N LEU A 188 -19.68 -2.74 -1.32
CA LEU A 188 -19.38 -1.39 -0.82
C LEU A 188 -19.20 -0.39 -1.97
N ILE A 189 -18.44 -0.75 -3.01
CA ILE A 189 -18.30 0.09 -4.20
C ILE A 189 -19.65 0.24 -4.93
N GLY A 190 -20.46 -0.82 -4.98
CA GLY A 190 -21.83 -0.77 -5.49
C GLY A 190 -22.67 0.30 -4.80
N TYR A 191 -22.66 0.34 -3.46
CA TYR A 191 -23.36 1.38 -2.69
C TYR A 191 -22.85 2.78 -3.03
N LEU A 192 -21.53 2.97 -3.06
CA LEU A 192 -20.93 4.27 -3.36
C LEU A 192 -21.25 4.75 -4.77
N VAL A 193 -21.36 3.85 -5.74
CA VAL A 193 -21.75 4.19 -7.12
C VAL A 193 -23.24 4.50 -7.21
N GLN A 194 -24.11 3.67 -6.64
CA GLN A 194 -25.56 3.91 -6.66
C GLN A 194 -25.95 5.17 -5.88
N ALA A 195 -25.15 5.58 -4.89
CA ALA A 195 -25.34 6.82 -4.13
C ALA A 195 -25.40 8.08 -5.00
N LEU A 196 -24.81 8.03 -6.21
CA LEU A 196 -24.97 9.09 -7.19
C LEU A 196 -26.45 9.26 -7.53
N ASP A 197 -27.19 8.19 -7.76
CA ASP A 197 -28.56 8.29 -8.28
C ASP A 197 -29.64 8.33 -7.20
N ILE A 198 -29.27 8.18 -5.93
CA ILE A 198 -30.20 8.37 -4.81
C ILE A 198 -30.61 9.84 -4.69
N ALA A 199 -31.92 10.09 -4.61
CA ALA A 199 -32.46 11.40 -4.27
C ALA A 199 -32.37 11.60 -2.76
N ILE A 200 -31.63 12.64 -2.35
CA ILE A 200 -31.58 13.08 -0.96
C ILE A 200 -31.90 14.58 -0.93
N GLU A 201 -32.94 14.93 -0.19
CA GLU A 201 -33.33 16.34 0.04
C GLU A 201 -32.62 16.91 1.28
N ALA A 202 -32.28 16.03 2.23
CA ALA A 202 -31.55 16.35 3.44
C ALA A 202 -30.39 15.38 3.65
N SER A 203 -29.44 15.77 4.50
CA SER A 203 -28.34 14.91 4.91
C SER A 203 -28.85 13.69 5.68
N GLU A 204 -28.36 12.50 5.36
CA GLU A 204 -28.83 11.23 5.92
C GLU A 204 -27.67 10.29 6.22
N VAL A 205 -27.83 9.46 7.26
CA VAL A 205 -26.92 8.39 7.64
C VAL A 205 -27.52 7.05 7.22
N VAL A 206 -26.75 6.26 6.48
CA VAL A 206 -27.14 4.94 5.99
C VAL A 206 -26.12 3.90 6.47
N GLU A 207 -26.58 2.96 7.28
CA GLU A 207 -25.77 1.83 7.75
C GLU A 207 -25.70 0.75 6.68
N ILE A 208 -24.49 0.27 6.35
CA ILE A 208 -24.28 -0.77 5.34
C ILE A 208 -23.42 -1.92 5.88
N GLY A 209 -23.84 -3.13 5.55
CA GLY A 209 -23.20 -4.39 5.94
C GLY A 209 -23.46 -5.48 4.90
N GLY A 210 -22.79 -6.62 5.04
CA GLY A 210 -23.08 -7.80 4.23
C GLY A 210 -24.32 -8.57 4.70
N ALA A 211 -24.60 -9.70 4.07
CA ALA A 211 -25.76 -10.53 4.42
C ALA A 211 -25.64 -11.21 5.80
N ASP A 212 -24.42 -11.47 6.27
CA ASP A 212 -24.17 -12.27 7.47
C ASP A 212 -23.76 -11.40 8.67
N GLN A 213 -24.36 -11.66 9.84
CA GLN A 213 -23.85 -11.18 11.12
C GLN A 213 -22.97 -12.25 11.77
N LEU A 214 -21.68 -11.98 11.88
CA LEU A 214 -20.67 -12.93 12.33
C LEU A 214 -19.77 -12.32 13.40
N SER A 215 -19.43 -13.11 14.40
CA SER A 215 -18.33 -12.80 15.31
C SER A 215 -16.98 -12.90 14.61
N TYR A 216 -15.97 -12.20 15.13
CA TYR A 216 -14.59 -12.36 14.64
C TYR A 216 -14.10 -13.82 14.74
N ARG A 217 -14.57 -14.58 15.75
CA ARG A 217 -14.34 -16.02 15.83
C ARG A 217 -14.87 -16.74 14.59
N GLN A 218 -16.11 -16.47 14.19
CA GLN A 218 -16.73 -17.08 13.02
C GLN A 218 -16.03 -16.66 11.73
N LEU A 219 -15.62 -15.39 11.61
CA LEU A 219 -14.87 -14.91 10.45
C LEU A 219 -13.52 -15.63 10.29
N MET A 220 -12.76 -15.79 11.37
CA MET A 220 -11.50 -16.52 11.34
C MET A 220 -11.72 -18.01 11.04
N LYS A 221 -12.80 -18.62 11.55
CA LYS A 221 -13.18 -20.00 11.21
C LYS A 221 -13.52 -20.15 9.74
N GLU A 222 -14.28 -19.22 9.19
CA GLU A 222 -14.70 -19.23 7.79
C GLU A 222 -13.49 -19.06 6.87
N TYR A 223 -12.59 -18.13 7.21
CA TYR A 223 -11.30 -17.99 6.52
C TYR A 223 -10.47 -19.29 6.56
N ALA A 224 -10.35 -19.90 7.75
CA ALA A 224 -9.62 -21.15 7.92
C ALA A 224 -10.21 -22.28 7.07
N ARG A 225 -11.55 -22.37 7.00
CA ARG A 225 -12.27 -23.33 6.16
C ARG A 225 -11.95 -23.12 4.68
N LEU A 226 -12.02 -21.88 4.18
CA LEU A 226 -11.72 -21.56 2.78
C LEU A 226 -10.26 -21.87 2.39
N ARG A 227 -9.35 -21.84 3.36
CA ARG A 227 -7.92 -22.12 3.15
C ARG A 227 -7.47 -23.51 3.62
N ASN A 228 -8.41 -24.39 4.00
CA ASN A 228 -8.13 -25.73 4.53
C ASN A 228 -7.15 -25.75 5.71
N LEU A 229 -7.25 -24.75 6.58
CA LEU A 229 -6.40 -24.59 7.77
C LEU A 229 -7.09 -25.16 9.01
N LYS A 230 -6.37 -25.97 9.78
CA LYS A 230 -6.82 -26.43 11.11
C LYS A 230 -6.39 -25.44 12.18
N ARG A 231 -7.35 -24.86 12.92
CA ARG A 231 -7.10 -23.85 13.96
C ARG A 231 -7.72 -24.25 15.29
N VAL A 232 -6.91 -24.29 16.33
CA VAL A 232 -7.34 -24.53 17.71
C VAL A 232 -7.63 -23.18 18.35
N MET A 233 -8.90 -22.91 18.66
CA MET A 233 -9.33 -21.62 19.20
C MET A 233 -9.74 -21.74 20.67
N ILE A 234 -8.88 -21.27 21.58
CA ILE A 234 -9.05 -21.38 23.03
C ILE A 234 -9.65 -20.07 23.57
N PRO A 235 -10.90 -20.05 24.06
CA PRO A 235 -11.48 -18.84 24.64
C PRO A 235 -10.84 -18.53 26.00
N VAL A 236 -10.56 -17.25 26.25
CA VAL A 236 -10.08 -16.77 27.56
C VAL A 236 -10.93 -15.59 28.05
N PRO A 237 -11.23 -15.50 29.37
CA PRO A 237 -12.21 -14.55 29.90
C PRO A 237 -11.78 -13.09 29.74
N VAL A 238 -10.49 -12.76 29.91
CA VAL A 238 -9.97 -11.40 29.65
C VAL A 238 -8.53 -11.52 29.17
N LEU A 239 -8.18 -10.75 28.14
CA LEU A 239 -6.80 -10.43 27.81
C LEU A 239 -6.71 -8.91 27.82
N THR A 240 -5.76 -8.34 28.56
CA THR A 240 -5.60 -6.88 28.56
C THR A 240 -5.28 -6.40 27.13
N PRO A 241 -5.68 -5.18 26.72
CA PRO A 241 -5.35 -4.65 25.40
C PRO A 241 -3.84 -4.68 25.10
N ARG A 242 -2.99 -4.53 26.14
CA ARG A 242 -1.53 -4.67 26.06
C ARG A 242 -1.10 -6.08 25.66
N LEU A 243 -1.60 -7.13 26.33
CA LEU A 243 -1.33 -8.53 25.94
C LEU A 243 -1.93 -8.88 24.56
N SER A 244 -3.08 -8.31 24.22
CA SER A 244 -3.71 -8.51 22.89
C SER A 244 -2.86 -7.91 21.77
N SER A 245 -2.20 -6.76 22.03
CA SER A 245 -1.27 -6.15 21.08
C SER A 245 0.08 -6.87 20.96
N LEU A 246 0.56 -7.50 22.03
CA LEU A 246 1.75 -8.38 22.00
C LEU A 246 1.52 -9.59 21.08
N TRP A 247 0.32 -10.16 21.13
CA TRP A 247 -0.10 -11.25 20.25
C TRP A 247 -0.20 -10.84 18.77
N LEU A 248 -0.68 -9.62 18.48
CA LEU A 248 -0.62 -9.06 17.12
C LEU A 248 0.82 -8.81 16.62
N GLY A 249 1.72 -8.41 17.54
CA GLY A 249 3.13 -8.17 17.24
C GLY A 249 3.91 -9.42 16.86
N LEU A 250 3.45 -10.61 17.26
CA LEU A 250 4.00 -11.92 16.83
C LEU A 250 3.72 -12.24 15.36
N VAL A 251 2.70 -11.60 14.76
CA VAL A 251 2.29 -11.84 13.38
C VAL A 251 2.99 -10.89 12.42
N THR A 252 2.89 -9.57 12.63
CA THR A 252 3.81 -8.57 12.02
C THR A 252 3.94 -7.29 12.86
N PRO A 253 5.09 -6.58 12.82
CA PRO A 253 5.26 -5.28 13.47
C PRO A 253 4.34 -4.17 12.94
N LEU A 254 3.95 -4.21 11.66
CA LEU A 254 3.05 -3.24 11.04
C LEU A 254 1.63 -3.32 11.63
N TYR A 255 1.17 -4.54 11.91
CA TYR A 255 -0.14 -4.78 12.53
C TYR A 255 -0.17 -4.45 14.02
N ALA A 256 0.95 -4.47 14.73
CA ALA A 256 0.97 -4.08 16.15
C ALA A 256 0.58 -2.60 16.35
N ARG A 257 1.02 -1.70 15.45
CA ARG A 257 0.76 -0.25 15.56
C ARG A 257 -0.67 0.12 15.15
N VAL A 258 -1.15 -0.40 14.02
CA VAL A 258 -2.51 -0.14 13.51
C VAL A 258 -3.56 -0.98 14.21
N GLY A 259 -3.23 -2.23 14.51
CA GLY A 259 -4.13 -3.22 15.09
C GLY A 259 -4.58 -2.90 16.51
N ARG A 260 -3.81 -2.12 17.29
CA ARG A 260 -4.29 -1.67 18.61
C ARG A 260 -5.54 -0.78 18.48
N LYS A 261 -5.52 0.21 17.59
CA LYS A 261 -6.68 1.09 17.34
C LYS A 261 -7.87 0.30 16.78
N LEU A 262 -7.60 -0.66 15.89
CA LEU A 262 -8.63 -1.55 15.36
C LEU A 262 -9.23 -2.45 16.46
N ILE A 263 -8.42 -3.07 17.33
CA ILE A 263 -8.92 -3.88 18.46
C ILE A 263 -9.80 -3.05 19.39
N GLU A 264 -9.38 -1.81 19.69
CA GLU A 264 -10.19 -0.90 20.51
C GLU A 264 -11.55 -0.62 19.85
N SER A 265 -11.60 -0.45 18.53
CA SER A 265 -12.86 -0.33 17.76
C SER A 265 -13.68 -1.63 17.68
N ILE A 266 -13.03 -2.80 17.65
CA ILE A 266 -13.66 -4.13 17.50
C ILE A 266 -14.50 -4.53 18.74
N LYS A 267 -14.28 -3.88 19.89
CA LYS A 267 -15.04 -4.15 21.11
C LYS A 267 -16.52 -3.78 21.01
N HIS A 268 -16.88 -2.94 20.04
CA HIS A 268 -18.26 -2.51 19.79
C HIS A 268 -18.88 -3.35 18.67
N PRO A 269 -20.13 -3.80 18.84
CA PRO A 269 -20.87 -4.43 17.74
C PRO A 269 -20.94 -3.49 16.53
N THR A 270 -20.61 -4.02 15.36
CA THR A 270 -20.71 -3.30 14.09
C THR A 270 -21.70 -4.02 13.19
N ILE A 271 -22.96 -4.01 13.65
CA ILE A 271 -24.12 -4.58 12.97
C ILE A 271 -25.04 -3.46 12.46
N VAL A 272 -25.72 -3.72 11.35
CA VAL A 272 -26.74 -2.80 10.82
C VAL A 272 -27.97 -2.88 11.71
N THR A 273 -28.44 -1.73 12.18
CA THR A 273 -29.63 -1.57 13.02
C THR A 273 -30.77 -0.87 12.30
N SER A 274 -30.45 -0.15 11.22
CA SER A 274 -31.43 0.54 10.36
C SER A 274 -31.67 -0.18 9.04
N ASN A 275 -32.94 -0.31 8.62
CA ASN A 275 -33.30 -0.90 7.33
C ASN A 275 -33.11 0.05 6.13
N ARG A 276 -32.60 1.26 6.37
CA ARG A 276 -32.59 2.33 5.38
C ARG A 276 -31.81 2.02 4.10
N ALA A 277 -30.75 1.23 4.20
CA ALA A 277 -29.98 0.81 3.03
C ALA A 277 -30.82 -0.05 2.06
N HIS A 278 -31.73 -0.89 2.57
CA HIS A 278 -32.59 -1.72 1.73
C HIS A 278 -33.70 -0.92 1.05
N GLU A 279 -34.16 0.16 1.68
CA GLU A 279 -35.18 1.05 1.11
C GLU A 279 -34.60 1.92 -0.02
N LEU A 280 -33.37 2.37 0.14
CA LEU A 280 -32.72 3.29 -0.81
C LEU A 280 -32.04 2.57 -1.97
N PHE A 281 -31.49 1.37 -1.74
CA PHE A 281 -30.63 0.69 -2.72
C PHE A 281 -31.21 -0.66 -3.13
N ALA A 282 -31.19 -0.94 -4.43
CA ALA A 282 -31.59 -2.24 -4.97
C ALA A 282 -30.48 -3.32 -4.82
N LEU A 283 -29.45 -3.05 -4.01
CA LEU A 283 -28.32 -3.95 -3.80
C LEU A 283 -28.67 -5.08 -2.83
N ARG A 284 -28.17 -6.27 -3.15
CA ARG A 284 -28.19 -7.43 -2.26
C ARG A 284 -26.76 -7.84 -1.97
N PRO A 285 -26.19 -7.38 -0.83
CA PRO A 285 -24.82 -7.70 -0.47
C PRO A 285 -24.61 -9.22 -0.37
N CYS A 286 -23.43 -9.68 -0.76
CA CYS A 286 -23.09 -11.10 -0.64
C CYS A 286 -22.81 -11.51 0.82
N GLY A 287 -22.78 -12.82 1.05
CA GLY A 287 -22.35 -13.38 2.33
C GLY A 287 -20.85 -13.25 2.54
N ALA A 288 -20.40 -13.34 3.80
CA ALA A 288 -19.00 -13.21 4.18
C ALA A 288 -18.14 -14.28 3.49
N ALA A 289 -18.62 -15.52 3.37
CA ALA A 289 -17.91 -16.60 2.70
C ALA A 289 -17.62 -16.29 1.23
N GLU A 290 -18.59 -15.71 0.53
CA GLU A 290 -18.47 -15.32 -0.87
C GLU A 290 -17.53 -14.12 -1.02
N ALA A 291 -17.68 -13.09 -0.18
CA ALA A 291 -16.77 -11.94 -0.15
C ALA A 291 -15.31 -12.37 0.10
N MET A 292 -15.08 -13.29 1.05
CA MET A 292 -13.75 -13.84 1.32
C MET A 292 -13.21 -14.67 0.15
N ARG A 293 -14.04 -15.49 -0.50
CA ARG A 293 -13.63 -16.25 -1.70
C ARG A 293 -13.23 -15.30 -2.82
N ALA A 294 -14.05 -14.30 -3.11
CA ALA A 294 -13.76 -13.29 -4.12
C ALA A 294 -12.51 -12.45 -3.77
N ALA A 295 -12.19 -12.29 -2.48
CA ALA A 295 -10.95 -11.67 -2.03
C ALA A 295 -9.73 -12.56 -2.31
N LEU A 296 -9.82 -13.87 -2.04
CA LEU A 296 -8.76 -14.86 -2.27
C LEU A 296 -8.50 -15.12 -3.76
N GLU A 297 -9.53 -15.28 -4.57
CA GLU A 297 -9.41 -15.53 -6.01
C GLU A 297 -8.76 -14.35 -6.75
N ASN A 298 -9.01 -13.13 -6.27
CA ASN A 298 -8.48 -11.92 -6.86
C ASN A 298 -7.24 -11.40 -6.11
N GLU A 299 -6.60 -12.22 -5.27
CA GLU A 299 -5.47 -11.80 -4.44
C GLU A 299 -4.34 -11.27 -5.33
N ASP A 300 -3.84 -12.06 -6.29
CA ASP A 300 -2.73 -11.65 -7.15
C ASP A 300 -3.04 -10.39 -7.99
N ARG A 301 -4.28 -10.24 -8.47
CA ARG A 301 -4.69 -9.07 -9.27
C ARG A 301 -4.92 -7.82 -8.42
N LYS A 302 -5.61 -7.92 -7.28
CA LYS A 302 -5.98 -6.76 -6.44
C LYS A 302 -4.83 -6.29 -5.55
N PHE A 303 -3.92 -7.19 -5.19
CA PHE A 303 -2.70 -6.88 -4.44
C PHE A 303 -1.71 -6.06 -5.27
N ALA A 304 -1.62 -6.35 -6.57
CA ALA A 304 -0.92 -5.52 -7.55
C ALA A 304 -1.58 -4.14 -7.74
N GLU A 305 -2.91 -4.06 -7.61
CA GLU A 305 -3.65 -2.84 -7.95
C GLU A 305 -3.79 -1.82 -6.78
N THR A 306 -3.68 -2.20 -5.49
CA THR A 306 -4.20 -1.34 -4.39
C THR A 306 -3.48 -1.38 -3.03
N ARG A 307 -2.20 -1.76 -2.96
CA ARG A 307 -1.44 -1.63 -1.71
C ARG A 307 -1.12 -0.18 -1.37
N TRP A 308 -1.43 0.21 -0.13
CA TRP A 308 -1.03 1.47 0.53
C TRP A 308 0.51 1.63 0.65
N SER A 309 1.29 0.55 0.50
CA SER A 309 2.75 0.57 0.66
C SER A 309 3.57 0.60 -0.63
N ASP A 310 2.96 0.40 -1.81
CA ASP A 310 3.74 0.12 -3.02
C ASP A 310 3.53 1.24 -4.07
N SER A 311 4.36 2.27 -3.93
CA SER A 311 4.94 2.98 -5.07
C SER A 311 5.97 2.05 -5.74
N LEU A 312 5.82 1.90 -7.06
CA LEU A 312 6.75 1.37 -8.07
C LEU A 312 6.59 -0.12 -8.49
N SER A 313 6.58 -0.26 -9.82
CA SER A 313 6.87 -1.45 -10.64
C SER A 313 5.67 -2.33 -11.07
N ALA A 314 5.19 -2.05 -12.29
CA ALA A 314 4.38 -2.96 -13.09
C ALA A 314 5.15 -3.29 -14.37
N SER A 315 5.66 -4.52 -14.49
CA SER A 315 5.73 -5.25 -15.77
C SER A 315 6.26 -6.67 -15.56
N GLY A 316 5.48 -7.64 -16.03
CA GLY A 316 5.82 -9.07 -16.08
C GLY A 316 4.83 -9.92 -15.30
N THR A 317 4.23 -10.92 -15.95
CA THR A 317 3.40 -11.95 -15.30
C THR A 317 4.24 -12.71 -14.26
N PRO A 318 3.98 -12.55 -12.95
CA PRO A 318 4.71 -13.25 -11.90
C PRO A 318 4.27 -14.73 -11.86
N ARG A 319 5.14 -15.60 -11.34
CA ARG A 319 4.69 -16.91 -10.84
C ARG A 319 3.59 -16.68 -9.77
N SER A 320 2.48 -17.42 -9.85
CA SER A 320 1.44 -17.36 -8.82
C SER A 320 1.94 -18.08 -7.57
N TYR A 321 1.96 -17.34 -6.45
CA TYR A 321 2.34 -17.84 -5.12
C TYR A 321 1.11 -17.93 -4.20
N GLY A 322 -0.08 -18.10 -4.79
CA GLY A 322 -1.31 -18.31 -4.03
C GLY A 322 -1.16 -19.47 -3.03
N GLY A 323 -1.48 -19.22 -1.76
CA GLY A 323 -1.47 -20.23 -0.71
C GLY A 323 -0.20 -20.32 0.15
N TYR A 324 0.89 -19.62 -0.18
CA TYR A 324 2.14 -19.66 0.60
C TYR A 324 2.19 -18.63 1.74
N GLN A 325 2.63 -19.04 2.92
CA GLN A 325 2.70 -18.22 4.13
C GLN A 325 4.04 -17.47 4.24
N PHE A 326 4.12 -16.22 3.80
CA PHE A 326 5.35 -15.42 3.95
C PHE A 326 5.52 -14.86 5.38
N CYS A 327 6.74 -14.92 5.94
CA CYS A 327 7.15 -14.45 7.26
C CYS A 327 7.82 -13.05 7.19
N ASN A 328 8.31 -12.51 8.33
CA ASN A 328 9.04 -11.23 8.37
C ASN A 328 10.13 -11.18 7.30
N ARG A 329 10.06 -10.13 6.48
CA ARG A 329 11.07 -9.79 5.49
C ARG A 329 12.41 -9.60 6.18
N MET A 330 13.40 -10.34 5.69
CA MET A 330 14.78 -10.28 6.14
C MET A 330 15.54 -9.38 5.17
N ILE A 331 16.31 -8.44 5.72
CA ILE A 331 17.03 -7.43 4.95
C ILE A 331 18.49 -7.48 5.38
N ASP A 332 19.38 -7.68 4.42
CA ASP A 332 20.82 -7.51 4.56
C ASP A 332 21.22 -6.28 3.74
N TYR A 333 21.61 -5.21 4.43
CA TYR A 333 21.93 -3.90 3.86
C TYR A 333 23.41 -3.60 4.02
N ARG A 334 24.02 -3.11 2.94
CA ARG A 334 25.44 -2.73 2.89
C ARG A 334 25.61 -1.47 2.09
N GLU A 335 26.61 -0.70 2.46
CA GLU A 335 26.96 0.53 1.76
C GLU A 335 28.46 0.63 1.52
N LYS A 336 28.83 1.25 0.41
CA LYS A 336 30.23 1.55 0.08
C LYS A 336 30.34 2.85 -0.70
N HIS A 337 31.23 3.73 -0.24
CA HIS A 337 31.56 4.97 -0.95
C HIS A 337 32.52 4.69 -2.10
N VAL A 338 32.30 5.36 -3.24
CA VAL A 338 33.18 5.35 -4.41
C VAL A 338 33.38 6.77 -4.92
N GLU A 339 34.64 7.11 -5.24
CA GLU A 339 35.01 8.43 -5.78
C GLU A 339 34.73 8.49 -7.29
N ALA A 340 33.49 8.21 -7.69
CA ALA A 340 33.06 8.17 -9.08
C ALA A 340 31.63 8.70 -9.24
N THR A 341 31.29 9.18 -10.44
CA THR A 341 29.95 9.70 -10.74
C THR A 341 28.88 8.60 -10.64
N PRO A 342 27.65 8.92 -10.22
CA PRO A 342 26.56 7.95 -10.17
C PRO A 342 26.35 7.21 -11.50
N GLN A 343 26.57 7.90 -12.63
CA GLN A 343 26.44 7.34 -13.97
C GLN A 343 27.46 6.23 -14.23
N LEU A 344 28.74 6.46 -13.91
CA LEU A 344 29.81 5.47 -14.09
C LEU A 344 29.61 4.28 -13.12
N THR A 345 29.28 4.58 -11.87
CA THR A 345 28.97 3.59 -10.84
C THR A 345 27.82 2.68 -11.27
N PHE A 346 26.73 3.27 -11.77
CA PHE A 346 25.56 2.52 -12.23
C PHE A 346 25.86 1.68 -13.48
N GLN A 347 26.69 2.17 -14.42
CA GLN A 347 27.10 1.38 -15.57
C GLN A 347 27.84 0.09 -15.20
N VAL A 348 28.67 0.11 -14.14
CA VAL A 348 29.35 -1.08 -13.64
C VAL A 348 28.35 -2.04 -12.99
N ILE A 349 27.39 -1.53 -12.21
CA ILE A 349 26.31 -2.33 -11.61
C ILE A 349 25.45 -2.98 -12.70
N GLU A 350 25.10 -2.24 -13.75
CA GLU A 350 24.36 -2.77 -14.89
C GLU A 350 25.12 -3.88 -15.62
N SER A 351 26.44 -4.02 -15.43
CA SER A 351 27.27 -5.01 -16.13
C SER A 351 27.37 -6.38 -15.44
N ILE A 352 26.73 -6.56 -14.29
CA ILE A 352 26.69 -7.81 -13.50
C ILE A 352 26.01 -8.96 -14.29
N GLY A 353 26.47 -10.20 -14.09
CA GLY A 353 25.87 -11.43 -14.62
C GLY A 353 26.31 -11.84 -16.03
N GLY A 354 25.89 -13.03 -16.45
CA GLY A 354 26.32 -13.63 -17.72
C GLY A 354 27.83 -13.89 -17.77
N ASN A 355 28.47 -13.70 -18.93
CA ASN A 355 29.91 -13.99 -19.12
C ASN A 355 30.85 -13.11 -18.27
N LYS A 356 30.34 -12.02 -17.67
CA LYS A 356 31.12 -11.14 -16.80
C LYS A 356 31.07 -11.56 -15.31
N GLY A 357 30.20 -12.51 -14.96
CA GLY A 357 30.04 -13.03 -13.61
C GLY A 357 29.38 -12.06 -12.63
N TRP A 358 29.28 -12.47 -11.37
CA TRP A 358 28.74 -11.71 -10.23
C TRP A 358 29.82 -10.97 -9.44
N PHE A 359 31.02 -10.88 -10.03
CA PHE A 359 32.18 -10.18 -9.49
C PHE A 359 32.65 -10.72 -8.13
N GLY A 360 32.30 -11.96 -7.81
CA GLY A 360 32.70 -12.63 -6.57
C GLY A 360 32.05 -14.01 -6.46
N TYR A 361 32.82 -15.00 -6.00
CA TYR A 361 32.37 -16.38 -5.73
C TYR A 361 31.46 -17.01 -6.82
N ASP A 362 31.76 -16.77 -8.11
CA ASP A 362 30.97 -17.27 -9.25
C ASP A 362 30.73 -18.78 -9.23
N PHE A 363 31.67 -19.54 -8.64
CA PHE A 363 31.52 -20.97 -8.40
C PHE A 363 30.34 -21.31 -7.48
N LEU A 364 30.10 -20.55 -6.41
CA LEU A 364 28.98 -20.75 -5.50
C LEU A 364 27.64 -20.45 -6.18
N TRP A 365 27.58 -19.43 -7.03
CA TRP A 365 26.41 -19.13 -7.85
C TRP A 365 26.14 -20.22 -8.89
N ARG A 366 27.18 -20.78 -9.51
CA ARG A 366 27.08 -21.94 -10.41
C ARG A 366 26.59 -23.19 -9.68
N TRP A 367 27.13 -23.49 -8.50
CA TRP A 367 26.67 -24.60 -7.66
C TRP A 367 25.21 -24.44 -7.24
N ARG A 368 24.83 -23.23 -6.82
CA ARG A 368 23.44 -22.94 -6.47
C ARG A 368 22.51 -23.10 -7.67
N GLY A 369 22.95 -22.72 -8.86
CA GLY A 369 22.23 -22.93 -10.12
C GLY A 369 22.12 -24.40 -10.53
N ILE A 370 23.12 -25.23 -10.23
CA ILE A 370 23.06 -26.70 -10.43
C ILE A 370 22.05 -27.33 -9.47
N LEU A 371 22.11 -26.97 -8.18
CA LEU A 371 21.15 -27.42 -7.17
C LEU A 371 19.71 -27.01 -7.54
N ASP A 372 19.54 -25.79 -8.07
CA ASP A 372 18.25 -25.31 -8.58
C ASP A 372 17.72 -26.20 -9.70
N LEU A 373 18.57 -26.54 -10.66
CA LEU A 373 18.22 -27.37 -11.81
C LEU A 373 17.81 -28.78 -11.38
N LEU A 374 18.51 -29.37 -10.40
CA LEU A 374 18.23 -30.70 -9.86
C LEU A 374 16.85 -30.79 -9.18
N VAL A 375 16.35 -29.69 -8.61
CA VAL A 375 15.00 -29.63 -8.04
C VAL A 375 13.96 -29.05 -9.01
N GLY A 376 14.29 -28.93 -10.31
CA GLY A 376 13.39 -28.48 -11.38
C GLY A 376 13.19 -26.96 -11.46
N GLY A 377 14.16 -26.18 -10.99
CA GLY A 377 14.24 -24.72 -11.15
C GLY A 377 14.82 -24.29 -12.50
N VAL A 378 15.04 -22.99 -12.67
CA VAL A 378 15.51 -22.39 -13.94
C VAL A 378 17.03 -22.58 -14.15
N GLY A 379 17.79 -22.74 -13.06
CA GLY A 379 19.25 -22.80 -13.09
C GLY A 379 19.90 -21.55 -13.72
N MET A 380 21.15 -21.67 -14.18
CA MET A 380 21.90 -20.60 -14.88
C MET A 380 21.60 -20.54 -16.40
N ARG A 381 20.59 -21.29 -16.91
CA ARG A 381 20.40 -21.55 -18.35
C ARG A 381 19.97 -20.33 -19.17
N ARG A 382 19.51 -19.25 -18.54
CA ARG A 382 18.93 -18.08 -19.23
C ARG A 382 19.95 -16.99 -19.57
N GLY A 383 21.15 -17.04 -18.99
CA GLY A 383 22.26 -16.12 -19.29
C GLY A 383 21.88 -14.64 -19.14
N ARG A 384 22.58 -13.77 -19.85
CA ARG A 384 22.31 -12.32 -19.93
C ARG A 384 21.98 -11.93 -21.39
N PRO A 385 21.03 -11.01 -21.63
CA PRO A 385 20.78 -10.46 -22.97
C PRO A 385 22.04 -9.87 -23.61
N THR A 386 22.13 -9.96 -24.93
CA THR A 386 23.30 -9.50 -25.70
C THR A 386 23.40 -7.97 -25.81
N HIS A 387 22.35 -7.22 -25.45
CA HIS A 387 22.36 -5.76 -25.46
C HIS A 387 23.02 -5.16 -24.21
N ARG A 388 23.62 -3.98 -24.37
CA ARG A 388 24.49 -3.35 -23.34
C ARG A 388 23.75 -2.92 -22.07
N SER A 389 22.44 -2.62 -22.14
CA SER A 389 21.66 -1.95 -21.08
C SER A 389 20.43 -2.75 -20.63
N LEU A 390 20.33 -3.11 -19.35
CA LEU A 390 19.26 -3.95 -18.81
C LEU A 390 17.85 -3.30 -18.88
N ARG A 391 16.84 -4.05 -19.29
CA ARG A 391 15.44 -3.60 -19.34
C ARG A 391 14.60 -4.38 -18.33
N PRO A 392 13.53 -3.78 -17.76
CA PRO A 392 12.54 -4.53 -16.99
C PRO A 392 12.07 -5.76 -17.78
N GLY A 393 12.08 -6.92 -17.12
CA GLY A 393 11.77 -8.22 -17.72
C GLY A 393 12.97 -9.02 -18.23
N ASP A 394 14.15 -8.42 -18.39
CA ASP A 394 15.36 -9.15 -18.83
C ASP A 394 15.74 -10.25 -17.82
N ALA A 395 16.16 -11.41 -18.33
CA ALA A 395 16.73 -12.47 -17.50
C ALA A 395 18.22 -12.21 -17.27
N LEU A 396 18.71 -12.50 -16.07
CA LEU A 396 20.11 -12.34 -15.68
C LEU A 396 20.49 -13.55 -14.85
N ASP A 397 20.92 -14.60 -15.54
CA ASP A 397 21.13 -15.95 -15.02
C ASP A 397 19.83 -16.52 -14.40
N PHE A 398 19.73 -16.58 -13.08
CA PHE A 398 18.55 -17.00 -12.32
C PHE A 398 17.78 -15.83 -11.69
N TRP A 399 18.11 -14.60 -12.06
CA TRP A 399 17.39 -13.39 -11.68
C TRP A 399 16.59 -12.85 -12.86
N ARG A 400 15.55 -12.07 -12.55
CA ARG A 400 14.82 -11.25 -13.50
C ARG A 400 14.94 -9.80 -13.09
N VAL A 401 15.22 -8.93 -14.05
CA VAL A 401 15.18 -7.48 -13.85
C VAL A 401 13.73 -7.07 -13.58
N GLU A 402 13.46 -6.67 -12.34
CA GLU A 402 12.12 -6.23 -11.92
C GLU A 402 11.95 -4.72 -12.15
N GLU A 403 13.01 -3.95 -11.87
CA GLU A 403 12.99 -2.50 -11.96
C GLU A 403 14.37 -1.95 -12.34
N VAL A 404 14.41 -0.96 -13.23
CA VAL A 404 15.62 -0.21 -13.57
C VAL A 404 15.26 1.26 -13.67
N GLU A 405 15.89 2.09 -12.85
CA GLU A 405 15.81 3.55 -12.92
C GLU A 405 17.24 4.09 -13.06
N ARG A 406 17.63 4.49 -14.27
CA ARG A 406 18.99 5.00 -14.52
C ARG A 406 19.13 6.44 -14.03
N PRO A 407 20.27 6.83 -13.42
CA PRO A 407 21.41 6.02 -12.95
C PRO A 407 21.30 5.59 -11.46
N HIS A 408 20.10 5.46 -10.91
CA HIS A 408 19.87 5.42 -9.46
C HIS A 408 19.56 4.04 -8.89
N LYS A 409 18.92 3.13 -9.64
CA LYS A 409 18.37 1.90 -9.07
C LYS A 409 18.30 0.73 -10.04
N LEU A 410 18.73 -0.44 -9.58
CA LEU A 410 18.55 -1.73 -10.24
C LEU A 410 17.99 -2.73 -9.23
N ARG A 411 16.84 -3.33 -9.52
CA ARG A 411 16.24 -4.38 -8.69
C ARG A 411 16.08 -5.67 -9.47
N LEU A 412 16.56 -6.75 -8.88
CA LEU A 412 16.55 -8.09 -9.43
C LEU A 412 15.68 -8.99 -8.56
N LEU A 413 14.73 -9.71 -9.16
CA LEU A 413 13.89 -10.73 -8.53
C LEU A 413 14.49 -12.12 -8.75
N ALA A 414 14.64 -12.92 -7.71
CA ALA A 414 15.14 -14.29 -7.82
C ALA A 414 14.09 -15.23 -8.43
N GLU A 415 14.45 -15.96 -9.49
CA GLU A 415 13.59 -16.97 -10.14
C GLU A 415 13.92 -18.41 -9.73
N MET A 416 15.02 -18.62 -8.98
CA MET A 416 15.40 -19.93 -8.44
C MET A 416 14.34 -20.45 -7.46
N LYS A 417 14.25 -21.77 -7.29
CA LYS A 417 13.40 -22.40 -6.27
C LYS A 417 14.01 -22.16 -4.90
N LEU A 418 13.33 -21.38 -4.08
CA LEU A 418 13.70 -21.08 -2.71
C LEU A 418 12.42 -21.09 -1.85
N PRO A 419 12.50 -21.46 -0.56
CA PRO A 419 11.35 -21.47 0.35
C PRO A 419 10.97 -20.04 0.78
N GLY A 420 10.73 -19.17 -0.19
CA GLY A 420 10.55 -17.72 -0.02
C GLY A 420 10.51 -16.97 -1.35
N ARG A 421 10.57 -15.64 -1.28
CA ARG A 421 10.91 -14.75 -2.41
C ARG A 421 12.17 -13.99 -2.05
N ALA A 422 13.05 -13.74 -3.01
CA ALA A 422 14.26 -12.97 -2.78
C ALA A 422 14.43 -11.88 -3.83
N TRP A 423 14.95 -10.73 -3.41
CA TRP A 423 15.38 -9.65 -4.28
C TRP A 423 16.80 -9.25 -3.95
N LEU A 424 17.50 -8.77 -4.96
CA LEU A 424 18.77 -8.07 -4.81
C LEU A 424 18.62 -6.69 -5.44
N GLU A 425 18.85 -5.65 -4.64
CA GLU A 425 18.69 -4.27 -5.03
C GLU A 425 20.02 -3.52 -4.90
N PHE A 426 20.31 -2.71 -5.92
CA PHE A 426 21.39 -1.75 -5.90
C PHE A 426 20.80 -0.34 -6.05
N VAL A 427 21.16 0.57 -5.14
CA VAL A 427 20.83 1.99 -5.21
C VAL A 427 22.12 2.79 -5.24
N VAL A 428 22.21 3.79 -6.13
CA VAL A 428 23.36 4.69 -6.24
C VAL A 428 22.90 6.10 -5.87
N GLN A 429 23.49 6.65 -4.81
CA GLN A 429 23.17 8.00 -4.34
C GLN A 429 24.34 8.96 -4.64
N PRO A 430 24.08 10.16 -5.18
CA PRO A 430 25.12 11.17 -5.38
C PRO A 430 25.64 11.70 -4.03
N GLN A 431 26.95 11.91 -3.94
CA GLN A 431 27.62 12.60 -2.83
C GLN A 431 28.60 13.66 -3.35
N THR A 432 29.01 14.57 -2.48
CA THR A 432 29.85 15.73 -2.81
C THR A 432 31.15 15.36 -3.54
N ASN A 433 31.74 14.20 -3.20
CA ASN A 433 33.00 13.69 -3.78
C ASN A 433 32.84 12.30 -4.45
N GLY A 434 31.67 12.01 -5.03
CA GLY A 434 31.44 10.75 -5.74
C GLY A 434 30.03 10.20 -5.58
N SER A 435 29.91 8.92 -5.28
CA SER A 435 28.62 8.26 -5.08
C SER A 435 28.71 7.17 -4.01
N VAL A 436 27.57 6.86 -3.39
CA VAL A 436 27.42 5.73 -2.47
C VAL A 436 26.63 4.63 -3.15
N ILE A 437 27.21 3.43 -3.17
CA ILE A 437 26.53 2.21 -3.58
C ILE A 437 25.86 1.63 -2.34
N GLN A 438 24.56 1.44 -2.41
CA GLN A 438 23.77 0.69 -1.44
C GLN A 438 23.39 -0.64 -2.07
N GLN A 439 23.72 -1.74 -1.40
CA GLN A 439 23.38 -3.08 -1.82
C GLN A 439 22.46 -3.71 -0.76
N THR A 440 21.28 -4.11 -1.19
CA THR A 440 20.25 -4.66 -0.30
C THR A 440 19.79 -6.02 -0.80
N ALA A 441 20.07 -7.07 -0.03
CA ALA A 441 19.47 -8.38 -0.26
C ALA A 441 18.20 -8.50 0.61
N ILE A 442 17.08 -8.74 -0.05
CA ILE A 442 15.74 -8.79 0.58
C ILE A 442 15.21 -10.20 0.43
N TYR A 443 14.67 -10.78 1.51
CA TYR A 443 14.11 -12.12 1.48
C TYR A 443 12.80 -12.20 2.27
N ASP A 444 11.74 -12.67 1.62
CA ASP A 444 10.44 -12.98 2.21
C ASP A 444 10.36 -14.52 2.41
N PRO A 445 10.68 -15.06 3.60
CA PRO A 445 10.64 -16.51 3.85
C PRO A 445 9.23 -17.08 3.84
N ILE A 446 9.01 -18.30 3.33
CA ILE A 446 7.75 -19.05 3.50
C ILE A 446 7.83 -19.96 4.73
N GLY A 447 6.97 -19.71 5.72
CA GLY A 447 6.85 -20.51 6.94
C GLY A 447 8.18 -20.68 7.70
N LEU A 448 8.28 -21.75 8.48
CA LEU A 448 9.48 -22.07 9.24
C LEU A 448 10.65 -22.51 8.34
N SER A 449 10.35 -23.27 7.28
CA SER A 449 11.34 -23.75 6.31
C SER A 449 12.13 -22.61 5.64
N GLY A 450 11.45 -21.50 5.33
CA GLY A 450 12.07 -20.31 4.77
C GLY A 450 13.05 -19.65 5.72
N ARG A 451 12.74 -19.60 7.02
CA ARG A 451 13.62 -19.02 8.05
C ARG A 451 14.84 -19.88 8.28
N ILE A 452 14.66 -21.20 8.38
CA ILE A 452 15.77 -22.15 8.50
C ILE A 452 16.70 -21.99 7.30
N TYR A 453 16.15 -21.94 6.08
CA TYR A 453 16.92 -21.69 4.87
C TYR A 453 17.74 -20.40 4.95
N TRP A 454 17.13 -19.28 5.37
CA TRP A 454 17.86 -18.02 5.51
C TRP A 454 19.04 -18.14 6.47
N TYR A 455 18.82 -18.63 7.70
CA TYR A 455 19.90 -18.69 8.69
C TYR A 455 20.99 -19.70 8.33
N CYS A 456 20.65 -20.81 7.64
CA CYS A 456 21.65 -21.76 7.14
C CYS A 456 22.55 -21.14 6.07
N VAL A 457 22.00 -20.29 5.18
CA VAL A 457 22.75 -19.70 4.06
C VAL A 457 23.33 -18.32 4.42
N TYR A 458 22.87 -17.69 5.50
CA TYR A 458 23.29 -16.35 5.93
C TYR A 458 24.81 -16.17 6.05
N PRO A 459 25.60 -17.09 6.66
CA PRO A 459 27.07 -16.92 6.72
C PRO A 459 27.71 -16.87 5.32
N LEU A 460 27.19 -17.63 4.37
CA LEU A 460 27.65 -17.65 2.99
C LEU A 460 27.24 -16.37 2.25
N HIS A 461 25.97 -15.95 2.39
CA HIS A 461 25.50 -14.67 1.89
C HIS A 461 26.32 -13.51 2.45
N ALA A 462 26.71 -13.59 3.72
CA ALA A 462 27.47 -12.53 4.35
C ALA A 462 28.83 -12.31 3.69
N LEU A 463 29.50 -13.40 3.27
CA LEU A 463 30.76 -13.33 2.54
C LEU A 463 30.56 -12.90 1.08
N ILE A 464 29.60 -13.51 0.37
CA ILE A 464 29.36 -13.25 -1.06
C ILE A 464 28.96 -11.80 -1.28
N PHE A 465 28.01 -11.30 -0.50
CA PHE A 465 27.50 -9.94 -0.65
C PHE A 465 28.52 -8.88 -0.25
N GLN A 466 29.52 -9.23 0.58
CA GLN A 466 30.58 -8.30 0.97
C GLN A 466 31.58 -8.18 -0.18
N ASP A 467 32.02 -9.32 -0.69
CA ASP A 467 32.92 -9.39 -1.83
C ASP A 467 32.30 -8.77 -3.10
N MET A 468 31.00 -8.91 -3.30
CA MET A 468 30.28 -8.32 -4.42
C MET A 468 30.31 -6.78 -4.37
N ILE A 469 29.94 -6.15 -3.25
CA ILE A 469 29.97 -4.67 -3.14
C ILE A 469 31.42 -4.16 -3.22
N ASP A 470 32.38 -4.90 -2.67
CA ASP A 470 33.79 -4.55 -2.70
C ASP A 470 34.39 -4.63 -4.10
N SER A 471 33.99 -5.63 -4.88
CA SER A 471 34.43 -5.84 -6.26
C SER A 471 33.77 -4.88 -7.23
N ILE A 472 32.49 -4.52 -7.03
CA ILE A 472 31.83 -3.45 -7.79
C ILE A 472 32.59 -2.15 -7.57
N ALA A 473 32.84 -1.76 -6.31
CA ALA A 473 33.59 -0.55 -5.99
C ALA A 473 34.99 -0.55 -6.62
N SER A 474 35.71 -1.67 -6.51
CA SER A 474 37.06 -1.81 -7.10
C SER A 474 37.06 -1.67 -8.63
N ARG A 475 36.03 -2.18 -9.31
CA ARG A 475 35.89 -2.07 -10.78
C ARG A 475 35.50 -0.67 -11.22
N VAL A 476 34.66 0.02 -10.45
CA VAL A 476 34.34 1.44 -10.66
C VAL A 476 35.63 2.26 -10.61
N MET A 477 36.46 2.06 -9.59
CA MET A 477 37.73 2.80 -9.41
C MET A 477 38.81 2.48 -10.47
N ARG A 478 38.69 1.36 -11.20
CA ARG A 478 39.60 0.98 -12.30
C ARG A 478 39.19 1.53 -13.66
N GLN A 479 38.00 2.12 -13.78
CA GLN A 479 37.55 2.75 -15.01
C GLN A 479 38.38 4.02 -15.26
N PRO A 480 38.88 4.25 -16.49
CA PRO A 480 39.71 5.41 -16.81
C PRO A 480 38.99 6.76 -16.59
N GLU A 481 37.65 6.75 -16.63
CA GLU A 481 36.78 7.92 -16.41
C GLU A 481 36.44 8.19 -14.92
N ALA A 482 36.99 7.40 -13.99
CA ALA A 482 36.63 7.50 -12.56
C ALA A 482 37.27 8.69 -11.83
N ARG A 483 38.31 9.33 -12.38
CA ARG A 483 38.88 10.53 -11.76
C ARG A 483 38.01 11.74 -12.09
N PRO A 484 37.53 12.51 -11.10
CA PRO A 484 36.83 13.76 -11.39
C PRO A 484 37.77 14.67 -12.18
N THR A 485 37.38 15.00 -13.42
CA THR A 485 37.95 16.14 -14.13
C THR A 485 37.77 17.37 -13.25
N ALA A 486 38.88 18.06 -12.96
CA ALA A 486 38.87 19.33 -12.26
C ALA A 486 37.77 20.23 -12.84
N THR A 487 36.95 20.79 -11.95
CA THR A 487 35.95 21.81 -12.22
C THR A 487 36.43 22.84 -13.24
N GLU A 488 35.73 22.96 -14.37
CA GLU A 488 35.81 24.17 -15.20
C GLU A 488 35.11 25.32 -14.46
N PRO A 489 35.76 26.49 -14.28
CA PRO A 489 35.13 27.67 -13.72
C PRO A 489 34.39 28.42 -14.83
N GLY A 490 33.06 28.55 -14.72
CA GLY A 490 32.34 29.67 -15.35
C GLY A 490 30.99 29.35 -15.98
N ALA A 491 29.91 29.59 -15.23
CA ALA A 491 28.67 30.17 -15.77
C ALA A 491 27.89 30.87 -14.65
N VAL A 492 28.35 32.09 -14.38
CA VAL A 492 27.67 33.27 -13.82
C VAL A 492 26.33 33.03 -13.08
N ALA A 493 26.41 33.24 -11.76
CA ALA A 493 25.28 33.62 -10.92
C ALA A 493 24.67 34.97 -11.38
N THR A 494 23.40 34.96 -11.78
CA THR A 494 22.59 36.18 -11.81
C THR A 494 22.18 36.52 -10.38
N ARG A 495 22.97 37.40 -9.75
CA ARG A 495 22.63 38.10 -8.51
C ARG A 495 21.40 38.99 -8.77
N PHE A 496 20.27 38.65 -8.17
CA PHE A 496 19.24 39.63 -7.85
C PHE A 496 19.83 40.57 -6.77
N LYS A 497 20.01 41.85 -7.11
CA LYS A 497 20.24 42.93 -6.14
C LYS A 497 18.88 43.52 -5.71
N PRO A 498 18.68 43.85 -4.42
CA PRO A 498 17.53 44.58 -3.96
C PRO A 498 17.68 46.07 -4.30
N GLY A 499 16.62 46.68 -4.84
CA GLY A 499 16.55 48.12 -5.09
C GLY A 499 16.13 48.86 -3.82
N SER A 500 17.07 49.61 -3.24
CA SER A 500 16.79 50.72 -2.32
C SER A 500 16.92 52.03 -3.09
N ILE A 501 15.80 52.71 -3.35
CA ILE A 501 15.77 54.09 -3.83
C ILE A 501 15.68 54.97 -2.59
N HIS A 502 16.69 55.81 -2.34
CA HIS A 502 16.54 57.07 -1.61
C HIS A 502 17.58 58.07 -2.09
N GLY A 503 17.13 59.26 -2.48
CA GLY A 503 18.02 60.41 -2.64
C GLY A 503 17.42 61.64 -3.36
N ARG A 504 16.84 62.53 -2.54
CA ARG A 504 16.71 64.00 -2.70
C ARG A 504 15.60 64.54 -3.62
N ASN A 505 14.53 65.07 -3.02
CA ASN A 505 14.53 66.41 -2.40
C ASN A 505 13.68 66.43 -1.14
#